data_AF-A0A7K7R2R0-F1
#
_entry.id   AF-A0A7K7R2R0-F1
#
_cell.length_a   1.000
_cell.length_b   1.000
_cell.length_c   1.000
_cell.angle_alpha   90.00
_cell.angle_beta   90.00
_cell.angle_gamma   90.00
#
_symmetry.space_group_name_H-M   'P 1'
#
loop_
_entity.id
_entity.type
_entity.pdbx_description
1 polymer ?
#
loop_
_entity_poly.entity_id
_entity_poly.type
_entity_poly.pdbx_seq_one_letter_code
_entity_poly.pdbx_strand_id
1 'polypeptide(L)' 'VRDMKKLIPAQTGTRRDNIVLEKWDTIFKAHVTLGDYEIHDGTNLQLYFQ' A
#
# COMPACT_ATOMS: atom_id res chain seq x y z
N VAL A 1 -11.58 -9.36 0.92
CA VAL A 1 -10.33 -8.58 1.12
C VAL A 1 -9.66 -8.41 -0.24
N ARG A 2 -9.79 -7.24 -0.89
CA ARG A 2 -9.11 -6.97 -2.18
C ARG A 2 -7.70 -6.44 -1.87
N ASP A 3 -6.67 -7.00 -2.50
CA ASP A 3 -5.29 -6.60 -2.29
C ASP A 3 -5.08 -5.15 -2.76
N MET A 4 -4.93 -4.22 -1.82
CA MET A 4 -4.69 -2.80 -2.12
C MET A 4 -3.45 -2.61 -3.01
N LYS A 5 -2.39 -3.39 -2.78
CA LYS A 5 -1.19 -3.40 -3.64
C LYS A 5 -1.44 -3.86 -5.09
N LYS A 6 -2.58 -4.47 -5.42
CA LYS A 6 -2.99 -4.74 -6.83
C LYS A 6 -3.77 -3.58 -7.44
N LEU A 7 -4.48 -2.80 -6.62
CA LEU A 7 -5.30 -1.67 -7.07
C LEU A 7 -4.47 -0.43 -7.37
N ILE A 8 -3.42 -0.17 -6.59
CA ILE A 8 -2.56 1.01 -6.79
C ILE A 8 -1.87 0.95 -8.17
N PRO A 9 -1.20 -0.15 -8.56
CA PRO A 9 -0.66 -0.30 -9.93
C PRO A 9 -1.70 -0.08 -11.02
N ALA A 10 -2.93 -0.55 -10.80
CA ALA A 10 -4.01 -0.42 -11.77
C ALA A 10 -4.51 1.03 -11.92
N GLN A 11 -4.42 1.84 -10.86
CA GLN A 11 -4.81 3.26 -10.89
C GLN A 11 -3.66 4.19 -11.30
N THR A 12 -2.43 3.94 -10.86
CA THR A 12 -1.27 4.80 -11.14
C THR A 12 -0.51 4.38 -12.40
N GLY A 13 -0.83 3.23 -13.00
CA GLY A 13 -0.13 2.70 -14.18
C GLY A 13 1.31 2.25 -13.89
N THR A 14 1.72 2.20 -12.63
CA THR A 14 3.09 1.87 -12.21
C THR A 14 3.21 0.39 -11.88
N ARG A 15 4.32 -0.26 -12.25
CA ARG A 15 4.57 -1.66 -11.88
C ARG A 15 4.58 -1.81 -10.36
N ARG A 16 3.89 -2.86 -9.86
CA ARG A 16 3.72 -3.16 -8.42
C ARG A 16 5.04 -3.25 -7.66
N ASP A 17 6.10 -3.67 -8.34
CA ASP A 17 7.43 -3.88 -7.75
C ASP A 17 8.11 -2.57 -7.33
N ASN A 18 7.72 -1.44 -7.93
CA ASN A 18 8.31 -0.13 -7.65
C ASN A 18 7.52 0.67 -6.60
N ILE A 19 6.39 0.14 -6.11
CA ILE A 19 5.51 0.87 -5.20
C ILE A 19 5.78 0.43 -3.77
N VAL A 20 6.37 1.34 -3.01
CA VAL A 20 6.54 1.22 -1.56
C VAL A 20 5.44 2.05 -0.90
N LEU A 21 4.71 1.41 0.02
CA LEU A 21 3.67 2.04 0.82
C LEU A 21 4.19 2.25 2.23
N GLU A 22 4.06 3.47 2.75
CA GLU A 22 4.49 3.85 4.07
C GLU A 22 3.42 4.63 4.84
N LYS A 23 3.39 4.44 6.16
CA LYS A 23 2.61 5.25 7.10
C LYS A 23 3.43 5.46 8.37
N TRP A 24 3.72 6.71 8.73
CA TRP A 24 4.41 7.08 9.98
C TRP A 24 5.61 6.15 10.28
N ASP A 25 6.53 5.98 9.30
CA ASP A 25 7.72 5.11 9.37
C ASP A 25 7.48 3.58 9.27
N THR A 26 6.24 3.13 9.04
CA THR A 26 5.92 1.71 8.82
C THR A 26 5.84 1.38 7.33
N ILE A 27 6.76 0.55 6.85
CA ILE A 27 6.77 0.04 5.46
C ILE A 27 5.88 -1.19 5.34
N PHE A 28 4.85 -1.12 4.49
CA PHE A 28 3.90 -2.21 4.30
C PHE A 28 4.43 -3.28 3.32
N LYS A 29 4.76 -4.45 3.86
CA LYS A 29 5.23 -5.62 3.07
C LYS A 29 4.06 -6.27 2.33
N ALA A 30 4.38 -6.98 1.24
CA ALA A 30 3.39 -7.47 0.26
C ALA A 30 2.40 -8.53 0.79
N HIS A 31 2.55 -9.00 2.03
CA HIS A 31 1.85 -10.17 2.55
C HIS A 31 1.45 -10.06 4.03
N VAL A 32 1.00 -8.88 4.46
CA VAL A 32 0.40 -8.69 5.77
C VAL A 32 -0.89 -7.89 5.56
N THR A 33 -1.98 -8.34 6.16
CA THR A 33 -3.34 -7.90 5.86
C THR A 33 -3.53 -6.46 6.34
N LEU A 34 -4.36 -5.66 5.65
CA LEU A 34 -4.67 -4.27 6.06
C LEU A 34 -5.14 -4.18 7.54
N GLY A 35 -5.81 -5.23 8.02
CA GLY A 35 -6.27 -5.35 9.40
C GLY A 35 -5.13 -5.51 10.42
N ASP A 36 -4.01 -6.14 10.04
CA ASP A 36 -2.83 -6.28 10.90
C ASP A 36 -2.08 -4.94 11.05
N TYR A 37 -2.41 -3.96 10.21
CA TYR A 37 -1.77 -2.65 10.12
C TYR A 37 -2.66 -1.49 10.55
N GLU A 38 -3.84 -1.78 11.11
CA GLU A 38 -4.83 -0.78 11.53
C GLU A 38 -5.15 0.24 10.42
N ILE A 39 -5.18 -0.21 9.16
CA ILE A 39 -5.55 0.65 8.04
C ILE A 39 -7.07 0.68 7.96
N HIS A 40 -7.64 1.76 8.46
CA HIS A 40 -9.09 2.03 8.43
C HIS A 40 -9.47 2.95 7.27
N ASP A 41 -10.76 2.99 6.95
CA ASP A 41 -11.31 3.95 5.99
C ASP A 41 -10.98 5.38 6.45
N GLY A 42 -10.46 6.21 5.54
CA GLY A 42 -9.94 7.56 5.86
C GLY A 42 -8.46 7.62 6.29
N THR A 43 -7.73 6.49 6.28
CA THR A 43 -6.29 6.50 6.54
C THR A 43 -5.51 7.09 5.36
N ASN A 44 -4.68 8.10 5.62
CA ASN A 44 -3.73 8.62 4.64
C ASN A 44 -2.48 7.74 4.57
N LEU A 45 -2.04 7.44 3.35
CA LEU A 45 -0.87 6.62 3.06
C LEU A 45 0.07 7.41 2.14
N GLN A 46 1.36 7.27 2.37
CA GLN A 46 2.37 7.84 1.50
C GLN A 46 2.87 6.78 0.51
N LEU A 47 3.04 7.21 -0.74
CA LEU A 47 3.47 6.39 -1.86
C LEU A 47 4.86 6.84 -2.28
N TYR A 48 5.81 5.91 -2.25
CA TYR A 48 7.16 6.13 -2.71
C TYR A 48 7.42 5.26 -3.94
N PHE A 49 8.01 5.89 -4.95
CA PHE A 49 8.49 5.21 -6.16
C PHE A 49 9.98 4.97 -6.01
N GLN A 50 10.39 3.72 -6.23
CA GLN A 50 11.80 3.36 -6.41
C GLN A 50 12.13 3.19 -7.89
#